data_AF-A0A915LV45-F1
#
_entry.id   AF-A0A915LV45-F1
#
_cell.length_a   1.000
_cell.length_b   1.000
_cell.length_c   1.000
_cell.angle_alpha   90.00
_cell.angle_beta   90.00
_cell.angle_gamma   90.00
#
_symmetry.space_group_name_H-M   'P 1'
#
loop_
_entity.id
_entity.type
_entity.pdbx_description
1 polymer ?
#
loop_
_entity_poly.entity_id
_entity_poly.type
_entity_poly.pdbx_seq_one_letter_code
_entity_poly.pdbx_strand_id
1 'polypeptide(L)'
;PSSKLKGQKDWEKFEKARKLKGCVGPIRDQYLLDFKSKEMRIRQRAVALYFIDKFALRAGNEKDTDEAADTVGCCSLRCEHIKLHEELDNQKYVVEFDFLGKDSIRYYNRVPVEKAVFKNLKIFMEGKEPGDDLFDRLDTSSLNAYLKELMDGLTAKVFRTYNASITLQDQLDKLTNPDDTIHAKLLSYNRANRQVAILCNHQRAVPKTHDKAMETLQNK
;
A
#
# COMPACT_ATOMS: atom_id res chain seq x y z
N PRO A 1 21.78 -1.11 -14.49
CA PRO A 1 20.66 -0.14 -14.55
C PRO A 1 20.70 0.73 -15.81
N SER A 2 21.90 1.14 -16.23
CA SER A 2 22.17 2.05 -17.36
C SER A 2 21.98 1.48 -18.77
N SER A 3 21.57 0.21 -18.95
CA SER A 3 21.37 -0.33 -20.31
C SER A 3 20.08 0.21 -20.92
N LYS A 4 20.09 0.48 -22.24
CA LYS A 4 18.92 0.99 -22.99
C LYS A 4 17.65 0.19 -22.71
N LEU A 5 17.74 -1.14 -22.75
CA LEU A 5 16.61 -2.03 -22.50
C LEU A 5 16.04 -1.89 -21.08
N LYS A 6 16.90 -1.74 -20.06
CA LYS A 6 16.44 -1.55 -18.67
C LYS A 6 15.82 -0.16 -18.49
N GLY A 7 16.42 0.88 -19.09
CA GLY A 7 15.89 2.23 -19.06
C GLY A 7 14.51 2.35 -19.73
N GLN A 8 14.33 1.73 -20.90
CA GLN A 8 13.05 1.73 -21.61
C GLN A 8 11.93 1.07 -20.79
N LYS A 9 12.21 -0.09 -20.19
CA LYS A 9 11.24 -0.76 -19.29
C LYS A 9 10.89 0.08 -18.06
N ASP A 10 11.87 0.81 -17.51
CA ASP A 10 11.64 1.67 -16.35
C ASP A 10 10.80 2.90 -16.70
N TRP A 11 11.06 3.50 -17.87
CA TRP A 11 10.23 4.57 -18.43
C TRP A 11 8.79 4.10 -18.69
N GLU A 12 8.60 2.96 -19.36
CA GLU A 12 7.28 2.37 -19.60
C GLU A 12 6.50 2.09 -18.30
N LYS A 13 7.19 1.65 -17.24
CA LYS A 13 6.61 1.46 -15.90
C LYS A 13 6.02 2.77 -15.36
N PHE A 14 6.74 3.88 -15.47
CA PHE A 14 6.22 5.18 -15.02
C PHE A 14 5.13 5.73 -15.95
N GLU A 15 5.21 5.49 -17.25
CA GLU A 15 4.13 5.86 -18.19
C GLU A 15 2.82 5.12 -17.89
N LYS A 16 2.88 3.83 -17.50
CA LYS A 16 1.68 3.12 -17.01
C LYS A 16 1.10 3.74 -15.75
N ALA A 17 1.94 4.18 -14.81
CA ALA A 17 1.47 4.89 -13.61
C ALA A 17 0.83 6.25 -13.96
N ARG A 18 1.34 6.96 -14.97
CA ARG A 18 0.73 8.20 -15.49
C ARG A 18 -0.59 7.95 -16.20
N LYS A 19 -0.73 6.85 -16.94
CA LYS A 19 -2.03 6.42 -17.50
C LYS A 19 -3.04 6.15 -16.39
N LEU A 20 -2.62 5.44 -15.33
CA LEU A 20 -3.47 5.22 -14.15
C LEU A 20 -3.93 6.54 -13.53
N LYS A 21 -3.06 7.57 -13.42
CA LYS A 21 -3.46 8.91 -12.93
C LYS A 21 -4.68 9.47 -13.68
N GLY A 22 -4.78 9.22 -14.99
CA GLY A 22 -5.89 9.71 -15.82
C GLY A 22 -7.22 8.97 -15.63
N CYS A 23 -7.20 7.72 -15.13
CA CYS A 23 -8.40 6.90 -14.97
C CYS A 23 -8.64 6.39 -13.54
N VAL A 24 -7.80 6.76 -12.57
CA VAL A 24 -7.92 6.29 -11.18
C VAL A 24 -9.23 6.73 -10.52
N GLY A 25 -9.76 7.91 -10.86
CA GLY A 25 -11.05 8.42 -10.34
C GLY A 25 -12.20 7.44 -10.60
N PRO A 26 -12.51 7.13 -11.87
CA PRO A 26 -13.53 6.14 -12.22
C PRO A 26 -13.31 4.75 -11.60
N ILE A 27 -12.05 4.29 -11.48
CA ILE A 27 -11.73 3.01 -10.82
C ILE A 27 -12.12 3.07 -9.34
N ARG A 28 -11.88 4.19 -8.67
CA ARG A 28 -12.26 4.42 -7.27
C ARG A 28 -13.77 4.41 -7.13
N ASP A 29 -14.47 5.16 -7.97
CA ASP A 29 -15.94 5.20 -7.96
C ASP A 29 -16.53 3.79 -8.13
N GLN A 30 -15.96 2.98 -9.04
CA GLN A 30 -16.41 1.61 -9.26
C GLN A 30 -16.20 0.72 -8.03
N TYR A 31 -15.02 0.71 -7.40
CA TYR A 31 -14.83 -0.16 -6.24
C TYR A 31 -15.67 0.28 -5.04
N LEU A 32 -15.98 1.58 -4.91
CA LEU A 32 -16.87 2.09 -3.87
C LEU A 32 -18.31 1.60 -4.04
N LEU A 33 -18.78 1.50 -5.29
CA LEU A 33 -20.07 0.87 -5.62
C LEU A 33 -20.04 -0.63 -5.33
N ASP A 34 -18.95 -1.31 -5.73
CA ASP A 34 -18.77 -2.75 -5.56
C ASP A 34 -18.76 -3.20 -4.09
N PHE A 35 -18.48 -2.32 -3.12
CA PHE A 35 -18.64 -2.61 -1.69
C PHE A 35 -20.04 -3.06 -1.30
N LYS A 36 -21.06 -2.70 -2.08
CA LYS A 36 -22.47 -3.05 -1.85
C LYS A 36 -22.98 -4.15 -2.78
N SER A 37 -22.09 -4.77 -3.57
CA SER A 37 -22.49 -5.85 -4.48
C SER A 37 -23.12 -7.03 -3.72
N LYS A 38 -24.11 -7.67 -4.35
CA LYS A 38 -24.72 -8.89 -3.80
C LYS A 38 -23.70 -10.04 -3.76
N GLU A 39 -22.76 -10.05 -4.70
CA GLU A 39 -21.75 -11.10 -4.83
C GLU A 39 -20.56 -10.87 -3.89
N MET A 40 -20.23 -11.90 -3.09
CA MET A 40 -19.12 -11.84 -2.13
C MET A 40 -17.77 -11.61 -2.80
N ARG A 41 -17.52 -12.28 -3.93
CA ARG A 41 -16.28 -12.16 -4.72
C ARG A 41 -16.02 -10.71 -5.15
N ILE A 42 -17.07 -10.01 -5.57
CA ILE A 42 -16.98 -8.59 -5.98
C ILE A 42 -16.66 -7.70 -4.78
N ARG A 43 -17.32 -7.92 -3.64
CA ARG A 43 -17.04 -7.17 -2.40
C ARG A 43 -15.60 -7.37 -1.92
N GLN A 44 -15.10 -8.61 -1.90
CA GLN A 44 -13.72 -8.91 -1.50
C GLN A 44 -12.71 -8.25 -2.44
N ARG A 45 -12.89 -8.40 -3.76
CA ARG A 45 -12.06 -7.73 -4.78
C ARG A 45 -12.00 -6.23 -4.58
N ALA A 46 -13.15 -5.60 -4.33
CA ALA A 46 -13.25 -4.16 -4.13
C ALA A 46 -12.52 -3.70 -2.87
N VAL A 47 -12.68 -4.40 -1.74
CA VAL A 47 -11.99 -4.09 -0.49
C VAL A 47 -10.48 -4.30 -0.61
N ALA A 48 -10.03 -5.38 -1.26
CA ALA A 48 -8.62 -5.61 -1.52
C ALA A 48 -8.02 -4.52 -2.44
N LEU A 49 -8.75 -4.10 -3.48
CA LEU A 49 -8.32 -3.01 -4.34
C LEU A 49 -8.24 -1.68 -3.58
N TYR A 50 -9.19 -1.41 -2.69
CA TYR A 50 -9.15 -0.26 -1.78
C TYR A 50 -7.90 -0.29 -0.87
N PHE A 51 -7.52 -1.45 -0.31
CA PHE A 51 -6.29 -1.55 0.49
C PHE A 51 -5.02 -1.31 -0.33
N ILE A 52 -4.95 -1.83 -1.56
CA ILE A 52 -3.82 -1.59 -2.46
C ILE A 52 -3.74 -0.09 -2.85
N ASP A 53 -4.87 0.54 -3.15
CA ASP A 53 -4.95 1.95 -3.51
C ASP A 53 -4.65 2.89 -2.34
N LYS A 54 -5.26 2.69 -1.17
CA LYS A 54 -5.12 3.63 -0.04
C LYS A 54 -3.89 3.39 0.81
N PHE A 55 -3.50 2.13 1.01
CA PHE A 55 -2.42 1.77 1.94
C PHE A 55 -1.15 1.29 1.23
N ALA A 56 -1.14 1.34 -0.12
CA ALA A 56 -0.02 0.93 -0.96
C ALA A 56 0.50 -0.50 -0.63
N LEU A 57 -0.42 -1.38 -0.22
CA LEU A 57 -0.09 -2.79 0.03
C LEU A 57 0.37 -3.48 -1.26
N ARG A 58 1.26 -4.45 -1.11
CA ARG A 58 1.63 -5.35 -2.22
C ARG A 58 0.51 -6.35 -2.45
N ALA A 59 0.36 -6.83 -3.68
CA ALA A 59 -0.71 -7.77 -4.02
C ALA A 59 -0.66 -9.07 -3.18
N GLY A 60 0.54 -9.62 -2.95
CA GLY A 60 0.75 -10.85 -2.18
C GLY A 60 0.42 -12.10 -2.99
N ASN A 61 1.42 -12.69 -3.63
CA ASN A 61 1.25 -13.98 -4.30
C ASN A 61 1.32 -15.10 -3.25
N GLU A 62 0.56 -16.17 -3.46
CA GLU A 62 0.76 -17.42 -2.74
C GLU A 62 2.18 -17.94 -2.96
N LYS A 63 2.74 -18.59 -1.93
CA LYS A 63 4.07 -19.17 -1.99
C LYS A 63 3.93 -20.68 -2.05
N ASP A 64 4.49 -21.28 -3.10
CA ASP A 64 4.35 -22.72 -3.39
C ASP A 64 5.28 -23.63 -2.57
N THR A 65 5.95 -23.12 -1.53
CA THR A 65 7.02 -23.87 -0.84
C THR A 65 7.04 -23.65 0.67
N ASP A 66 7.12 -24.74 1.43
CA ASP A 66 7.27 -24.77 2.89
C ASP A 66 8.56 -24.09 3.41
N GLU A 67 9.54 -23.86 2.53
CA GLU A 67 10.81 -23.19 2.87
C GLU A 67 10.72 -21.65 2.90
N ALA A 68 9.60 -21.07 2.45
CA ALA A 68 9.48 -19.63 2.41
C ALA A 68 9.01 -19.07 3.77
N ALA A 69 9.67 -18.01 4.24
CA ALA A 69 9.22 -17.28 5.43
C ALA A 69 7.73 -16.90 5.30
N ASP A 70 6.93 -17.08 6.35
CA ASP A 70 5.51 -16.73 6.34
C ASP A 70 5.35 -15.20 6.24
N THR A 71 5.12 -14.74 5.01
CA THR A 71 4.92 -13.32 4.71
C THR A 71 3.77 -13.17 3.76
N VAL A 72 2.92 -12.18 4.02
CA VAL A 72 1.69 -11.97 3.27
C VAL A 72 1.67 -10.63 2.54
N GLY A 73 0.79 -10.53 1.55
CA GLY A 73 0.36 -9.26 0.95
C GLY A 73 -1.15 -9.18 0.98
N CYS A 74 -1.71 -8.20 0.29
CA CYS A 74 -3.13 -7.85 0.37
C CYS A 74 -4.07 -9.04 0.11
N CYS A 75 -3.87 -9.80 -0.97
CA CYS A 75 -4.75 -10.90 -1.35
C CYS A 75 -4.55 -12.14 -0.48
N SER A 76 -3.38 -12.28 0.16
CA SER A 76 -3.03 -13.40 1.06
C SER A 76 -3.11 -13.02 2.54
N LEU A 77 -3.84 -11.95 2.88
CA LEU A 77 -4.13 -11.63 4.28
C LEU A 77 -5.00 -12.72 4.88
N ARG A 78 -4.81 -12.96 6.19
CA ARG A 78 -5.55 -13.93 7.00
C ARG A 78 -6.28 -13.19 8.10
N CYS A 79 -7.26 -13.83 8.74
CA CYS A 79 -8.07 -13.19 9.77
C CYS A 79 -7.24 -12.69 10.96
N GLU A 80 -6.16 -13.40 11.33
CA GLU A 80 -5.24 -13.01 12.41
C GLU A 80 -4.46 -11.72 12.15
N HIS A 81 -4.31 -11.33 10.88
CA HIS A 81 -3.50 -10.17 10.47
C HIS A 81 -4.21 -8.83 10.65
N ILE A 82 -5.50 -8.85 10.96
CA ILE A 82 -6.28 -7.63 11.20
C ILE A 82 -7.10 -7.73 12.49
N LYS A 83 -7.28 -6.58 13.15
CA LYS A 83 -8.24 -6.41 14.23
C LYS A 83 -9.18 -5.25 13.91
N LEU A 84 -10.46 -5.45 14.18
CA LEU A 84 -11.51 -4.49 13.89
C LEU A 84 -11.95 -3.80 15.19
N HIS A 85 -11.77 -2.49 15.24
CA HIS A 85 -12.18 -1.64 16.36
C HIS A 85 -13.31 -0.72 15.90
N GLU A 86 -14.49 -0.83 16.52
CA GLU A 86 -15.61 0.08 16.21
C GLU A 86 -15.25 1.54 16.51
N GLU A 87 -14.50 1.75 17.60
CA GLU A 87 -13.92 3.03 17.98
C GLU A 87 -12.55 2.81 18.64
N LEU A 88 -11.54 3.58 18.22
CA LEU A 88 -10.19 3.57 18.79
C LEU A 88 -9.57 4.97 18.61
N ASP A 89 -8.93 5.52 19.63
CA ASP A 89 -8.28 6.84 19.58
C ASP A 89 -9.18 7.97 19.05
N ASN A 90 -10.46 7.98 19.45
CA ASN A 90 -11.52 8.88 18.98
C ASN A 90 -11.82 8.80 17.46
N GLN A 91 -11.42 7.72 16.79
CA GLN A 91 -11.74 7.44 15.40
C GLN A 91 -12.68 6.24 15.31
N LYS A 92 -13.66 6.32 14.41
CA LYS A 92 -14.61 5.24 14.16
C LYS A 92 -14.12 4.32 13.07
N TYR A 93 -14.49 3.04 13.14
CA TYR A 93 -14.22 2.04 12.11
C TYR A 93 -12.72 1.88 11.83
N VAL A 94 -11.95 1.60 12.87
CA VAL A 94 -10.49 1.47 12.78
C VAL A 94 -10.10 0.02 12.51
N VAL A 95 -9.28 -0.17 11.49
CA VAL A 95 -8.65 -1.46 11.18
C VAL A 95 -7.20 -1.37 11.64
N GLU A 96 -6.82 -2.26 12.56
CA GLU A 96 -5.45 -2.48 12.99
C GLU A 96 -4.86 -3.61 12.17
N PHE A 97 -3.86 -3.30 11.34
CA PHE A 97 -3.08 -4.27 10.58
C PHE A 97 -1.82 -4.64 11.34
N ASP A 98 -1.51 -5.92 11.42
CA ASP A 98 -0.25 -6.42 11.98
C ASP A 98 0.17 -7.72 11.28
N PHE A 99 1.14 -7.62 10.37
CA PHE A 99 1.63 -8.78 9.62
C PHE A 99 3.05 -8.59 9.12
N LEU A 100 3.70 -9.69 8.73
CA LEU A 100 5.02 -9.65 8.08
C LEU A 100 4.84 -9.58 6.56
N GLY A 101 5.35 -8.53 5.95
CA GLY A 101 5.34 -8.35 4.50
C GLY A 101 6.62 -8.86 3.84
N LYS A 102 6.88 -8.39 2.61
CA LYS A 102 8.11 -8.69 1.86
C LYS A 102 9.36 -8.47 2.72
N ASP A 103 10.32 -9.39 2.63
CA ASP A 103 11.58 -9.38 3.37
C ASP A 103 11.37 -9.44 4.91
N SER A 104 10.23 -10.00 5.35
CA SER A 104 9.80 -10.10 6.74
C SER A 104 9.72 -8.76 7.49
N ILE A 105 9.50 -7.67 6.76
CA ILE A 105 9.31 -6.34 7.35
C ILE A 105 7.87 -6.26 7.88
N ARG A 106 7.74 -6.00 9.19
CA ARG A 106 6.44 -5.81 9.84
C ARG A 106 5.71 -4.61 9.25
N TYR A 107 4.47 -4.83 8.84
CA TYR A 107 3.51 -3.78 8.56
C TYR A 107 2.59 -3.67 9.76
N TYR A 108 2.73 -2.57 10.51
CA TYR A 108 1.86 -2.25 11.62
C TYR A 108 1.21 -0.89 11.36
N ASN A 109 -0.12 -0.85 11.34
CA ASN A 109 -0.84 0.39 11.10
C ASN A 109 -2.25 0.35 11.68
N ARG A 110 -2.73 1.46 12.22
CA ARG A 110 -4.12 1.64 12.66
C ARG A 110 -4.73 2.72 11.81
N VAL A 111 -5.70 2.34 10.99
CA VAL A 111 -6.28 3.25 10.00
C VAL A 111 -7.79 3.27 10.09
N PRO A 112 -8.41 4.46 10.15
CA PRO A 112 -9.84 4.58 9.99
C PRO A 112 -10.19 4.26 8.54
N VAL A 113 -11.20 3.40 8.35
CA VAL A 113 -11.70 3.02 7.03
C VAL A 113 -13.14 3.48 6.84
N GLU A 114 -13.61 3.40 5.60
CA GLU A 114 -15.02 3.65 5.33
C GLU A 114 -15.91 2.62 6.04
N LYS A 115 -17.07 3.07 6.54
CA LYS A 115 -18.04 2.21 7.24
C LYS A 115 -18.42 0.95 6.42
N ALA A 116 -18.51 1.07 5.10
CA ALA A 116 -18.80 -0.05 4.21
C ALA A 116 -17.67 -1.08 4.19
N VAL A 117 -16.41 -0.64 4.16
CA VAL A 117 -15.22 -1.50 4.25
C VAL A 117 -15.21 -2.23 5.58
N PHE A 118 -15.39 -1.53 6.70
CA PHE A 118 -15.39 -2.12 8.03
C PHE A 118 -16.48 -3.20 8.19
N LYS A 119 -17.70 -2.91 7.73
CA LYS A 119 -18.80 -3.88 7.73
C LYS A 119 -18.50 -5.10 6.86
N ASN A 120 -17.92 -4.90 5.69
CA ASN A 120 -17.52 -6.00 4.82
C ASN A 120 -16.45 -6.88 5.47
N LEU A 121 -15.44 -6.29 6.13
CA LEU A 121 -14.42 -7.05 6.85
C LEU A 121 -15.02 -7.92 7.96
N LYS A 122 -16.01 -7.41 8.72
CA LYS A 122 -16.73 -8.23 9.70
C LYS A 122 -17.38 -9.45 9.07
N ILE A 123 -18.02 -9.28 7.91
CA ILE A 123 -18.66 -10.39 7.17
C ILE A 123 -17.60 -11.35 6.63
N PHE A 124 -16.46 -10.84 6.16
CA PHE A 124 -15.39 -11.68 5.60
C PHE A 124 -14.73 -12.57 6.66
N MET A 125 -14.78 -12.19 7.93
CA MET A 125 -14.23 -12.93 9.07
C MET A 125 -15.28 -13.82 9.78
N GLU A 126 -16.55 -13.75 9.38
CA GLU A 126 -17.62 -14.51 10.04
C GLU A 126 -17.49 -16.02 9.77
N GLY A 127 -17.43 -16.82 10.84
CA GLY A 127 -17.29 -18.27 10.75
C GLY A 127 -15.90 -18.76 10.33
N LYS A 128 -14.87 -17.90 10.38
CA LYS A 128 -13.48 -18.21 10.05
C LYS A 128 -12.59 -18.29 11.28
N GLU A 129 -11.61 -19.18 11.21
CA GLU A 129 -10.53 -19.30 12.18
C GLU A 129 -9.43 -18.23 11.92
N PRO A 130 -8.56 -17.93 12.90
CA PRO A 130 -7.51 -16.92 12.74
C PRO A 130 -6.59 -17.15 11.53
N GLY A 131 -6.30 -18.42 11.22
CA GLY A 131 -5.45 -18.82 10.09
C GLY A 131 -6.14 -18.85 8.74
N ASP A 132 -7.45 -18.63 8.67
CA ASP A 132 -8.17 -18.63 7.39
C ASP A 132 -7.96 -17.33 6.61
N ASP A 133 -7.96 -17.45 5.28
CA ASP A 133 -7.81 -16.32 4.38
C ASP A 133 -8.93 -15.29 4.58
N LEU A 134 -8.54 -14.03 4.73
CA LEU A 134 -9.47 -12.91 4.81
C LEU A 134 -10.27 -12.77 3.51
N PHE A 135 -9.63 -13.02 2.37
CA PHE A 135 -10.22 -12.93 1.03
C PHE A 135 -10.30 -14.30 0.35
N ASP A 136 -11.12 -15.21 0.90
CA ASP A 136 -11.27 -16.62 0.46
C ASP A 136 -11.76 -16.82 -0.99
N ARG A 137 -12.24 -15.77 -1.66
CA ARG A 137 -12.72 -15.82 -3.06
C ARG A 137 -11.90 -14.94 -4.01
N LEU A 138 -10.71 -14.54 -3.59
CA LEU A 138 -9.83 -13.65 -4.33
C LEU A 138 -8.40 -14.18 -4.33
N ASP A 139 -7.77 -14.12 -5.49
CA ASP A 139 -6.33 -14.33 -5.64
C ASP A 139 -5.72 -13.17 -6.46
N THR A 140 -4.39 -13.12 -6.52
CA THR A 140 -3.71 -12.06 -7.28
C THR A 140 -3.93 -12.14 -8.78
N SER A 141 -4.16 -13.33 -9.32
CA SER A 141 -4.38 -13.55 -10.75
C SER A 141 -5.71 -12.95 -11.19
N SER A 142 -6.78 -13.26 -10.48
CA SER A 142 -8.14 -12.76 -10.67
C SER A 142 -8.23 -11.25 -10.41
N LEU A 143 -7.52 -10.72 -9.41
CA LEU A 143 -7.42 -9.28 -9.22
C LEU A 143 -6.75 -8.58 -10.42
N ASN A 144 -5.61 -9.11 -10.90
CA ASN A 144 -4.92 -8.50 -12.03
C ASN A 144 -5.69 -8.66 -13.36
N ALA A 145 -6.44 -9.76 -13.53
CA ALA A 145 -7.33 -9.94 -14.67
C ALA A 145 -8.39 -8.83 -14.71
N TYR A 146 -9.07 -8.58 -13.58
CA TYR A 146 -10.02 -7.47 -13.46
C TYR A 146 -9.35 -6.11 -13.71
N LEU A 147 -8.17 -5.85 -13.15
CA LEU A 147 -7.46 -4.59 -13.37
C LEU A 147 -7.13 -4.37 -14.85
N LYS A 148 -6.76 -5.42 -15.58
CA LYS A 148 -6.46 -5.34 -17.01
C LYS A 148 -7.69 -4.94 -17.84
N GLU A 149 -8.89 -5.33 -17.43
CA GLU A 149 -10.15 -4.91 -18.07
C GLU A 149 -10.40 -3.40 -17.86
N LEU A 150 -9.99 -2.84 -16.72
CA LEU A 150 -10.14 -1.41 -16.43
C LEU A 150 -9.13 -0.53 -17.18
N MET A 151 -7.93 -1.05 -17.42
CA MET A 151 -6.88 -0.35 -18.17
C MET A 151 -5.85 -1.36 -18.69
N ASP A 152 -5.53 -1.29 -19.99
CA ASP A 152 -4.53 -2.17 -20.57
C ASP A 152 -3.16 -2.06 -19.86
N GLY A 153 -2.60 -3.21 -19.50
CA GLY A 153 -1.35 -3.32 -18.76
C GLY A 153 -1.42 -2.88 -17.28
N LEU A 154 -2.60 -2.59 -16.73
CA LEU A 154 -2.78 -2.31 -15.30
C LEU A 154 -2.61 -3.59 -14.47
N THR A 155 -1.90 -3.45 -13.36
CA THR A 155 -1.69 -4.51 -12.36
C THR A 155 -1.60 -3.87 -10.99
N ALA A 156 -1.78 -4.64 -9.92
CA ALA A 156 -1.71 -4.14 -8.54
C ALA A 156 -0.40 -3.39 -8.22
N LYS A 157 0.74 -3.80 -8.82
CA LYS A 157 2.03 -3.11 -8.65
C LYS A 157 2.06 -1.68 -9.20
N VAL A 158 1.21 -1.36 -10.18
CA VAL A 158 1.15 -0.02 -10.78
C VAL A 158 0.60 0.98 -9.77
N PHE A 159 -0.34 0.59 -8.92
CA PHE A 159 -0.86 1.45 -7.83
C PHE A 159 0.25 1.90 -6.89
N ARG A 160 1.15 1.00 -6.46
CA ARG A 160 2.30 1.39 -5.61
C ARG A 160 3.21 2.39 -6.31
N THR A 161 3.46 2.22 -7.61
CA THR A 161 4.27 3.19 -8.39
C THR A 161 3.55 4.54 -8.49
N TYR A 162 2.28 4.52 -8.85
CA TYR A 162 1.43 5.71 -8.95
C TYR A 162 1.37 6.48 -7.62
N ASN A 163 1.02 5.81 -6.53
CA ASN A 163 0.90 6.40 -5.20
C ASN A 163 2.23 6.98 -4.70
N ALA A 164 3.34 6.28 -4.91
CA ALA A 164 4.66 6.80 -4.55
C ALA A 164 5.02 8.06 -5.35
N SER A 165 4.81 8.04 -6.67
CA SER A 165 5.14 9.16 -7.56
C SER A 165 4.27 10.39 -7.29
N ILE A 166 2.95 10.22 -7.14
CA ILE A 166 2.04 11.34 -6.88
C ILE A 166 2.28 11.93 -5.48
N THR A 167 2.55 11.08 -4.48
CA THR A 167 2.90 11.56 -3.13
C THR A 167 4.18 12.39 -3.16
N LEU A 168 5.20 11.97 -3.90
CA LEU A 168 6.43 12.76 -4.01
C LEU A 168 6.16 14.11 -4.65
N GLN A 169 5.43 14.14 -5.77
CA GLN A 169 5.06 15.36 -6.48
C GLN A 169 4.30 16.32 -5.54
N ASP A 170 3.21 15.85 -4.93
CA ASP A 170 2.38 16.66 -4.05
C ASP A 170 3.14 17.18 -2.82
N GLN A 171 4.05 16.39 -2.26
CA GLN A 171 4.86 16.81 -1.11
C GLN A 171 5.94 17.82 -1.52
N LEU A 172 6.56 17.67 -2.70
CA LEU A 172 7.51 18.66 -3.19
C LEU A 172 6.82 20.00 -3.47
N ASP A 173 5.64 19.97 -4.08
CA ASP A 173 4.84 21.18 -4.36
C ASP A 173 4.42 21.90 -3.06
N LYS A 174 4.16 21.15 -1.98
CA LYS A 174 3.77 21.71 -0.67
C LYS A 174 4.94 22.21 0.18
N LEU A 175 6.08 21.52 0.12
CA LEU A 175 7.19 21.73 1.06
C LEU A 175 8.33 22.59 0.50
N THR A 176 8.40 22.78 -0.82
CA THR A 176 9.52 23.49 -1.45
C THR A 176 9.18 24.96 -1.64
N ASN A 177 9.95 25.85 -1.02
CA ASN A 177 9.86 27.28 -1.28
C ASN A 177 10.90 27.70 -2.36
N PRO A 178 10.50 28.40 -3.44
CA PRO A 178 11.44 28.91 -4.45
C PRO A 178 12.57 29.76 -3.90
N ASP A 179 12.35 30.50 -2.81
CA ASP A 179 13.33 31.43 -2.23
C ASP A 179 14.32 30.74 -1.26
N ASP A 180 14.11 29.46 -0.97
CA ASP A 180 14.98 28.70 -0.07
C ASP A 180 16.39 28.48 -0.67
N THR A 181 17.37 28.44 0.23
CA THR A 181 18.73 27.99 -0.09
C THR A 181 18.72 26.54 -0.61
N ILE A 182 19.78 26.15 -1.32
CA ILE A 182 19.92 24.76 -1.81
C ILE A 182 19.85 23.74 -0.67
N HIS A 183 20.41 24.06 0.50
CA HIS A 183 20.36 23.19 1.68
C HIS A 183 18.94 23.02 2.23
N ALA A 184 18.16 24.11 2.30
CA ALA A 184 16.77 24.05 2.72
C ALA A 184 15.90 23.27 1.71
N LYS A 185 16.11 23.47 0.41
CA LYS A 185 15.42 22.67 -0.64
C LYS A 185 15.76 21.19 -0.56
N LEU A 186 17.01 20.83 -0.26
CA LEU A 186 17.40 19.43 -0.05
C LEU A 186 16.69 18.84 1.19
N LEU A 187 16.51 19.61 2.26
CA LEU A 187 15.74 19.19 3.42
C LEU A 187 14.27 18.94 3.05
N SER A 188 13.64 19.83 2.28
CA SER A 188 12.27 19.63 1.78
C SER A 188 12.16 18.40 0.89
N TYR A 189 13.12 18.16 0.00
CA TYR A 189 13.19 16.92 -0.79
C TYR A 189 13.27 15.67 0.09
N ASN A 190 14.14 15.67 1.09
CA ASN A 190 14.29 14.53 2.01
C ASN A 190 13.01 14.28 2.83
N ARG A 191 12.31 15.34 3.25
CA ARG A 191 11.01 15.24 3.92
C ARG A 191 9.94 14.65 2.99
N ALA A 192 9.86 15.12 1.74
CA ALA A 192 8.94 14.59 0.74
C ALA A 192 9.20 13.10 0.46
N ASN A 193 10.47 12.73 0.25
CA ASN A 193 10.87 11.35 0.03
C ASN A 193 10.61 10.45 1.27
N ARG A 194 10.75 10.99 2.49
CA ARG A 194 10.41 10.28 3.72
C ARG A 194 8.92 9.92 3.77
N GLN A 195 8.03 10.80 3.32
CA GLN A 195 6.59 10.50 3.26
C GLN A 195 6.29 9.34 2.30
N VAL A 196 6.98 9.29 1.15
CA VAL A 196 6.88 8.16 0.21
C VAL A 196 7.37 6.85 0.84
N ALA A 197 8.48 6.90 1.59
CA ALA A 197 9.02 5.75 2.28
C ALA A 197 8.05 5.22 3.36
N ILE A 198 7.43 6.11 4.13
CA ILE A 198 6.39 5.77 5.12
C ILE A 198 5.21 5.09 4.44
N LEU A 199 4.66 5.69 3.37
CA LEU A 199 3.56 5.13 2.59
C LEU A 199 3.88 3.72 2.07
N CYS A 200 5.10 3.50 1.58
CA CYS A 200 5.52 2.22 1.02
C CYS A 200 5.95 1.17 2.07
N ASN A 201 5.88 1.51 3.36
CA ASN A 201 6.44 0.76 4.48
C ASN A 201 7.92 0.37 4.25
N HIS A 202 8.73 1.30 3.74
CA HIS A 202 10.17 1.13 3.63
C HIS A 202 10.82 1.47 4.97
N GLN A 203 11.09 0.42 5.75
CA GLN A 203 11.73 0.56 7.05
C GLN A 203 13.21 0.18 6.97
N ARG A 204 14.02 0.82 7.82
CA ARG A 204 15.43 0.48 8.01
C ARG A 204 15.65 0.25 9.50
N ALA A 205 16.35 -0.83 9.85
CA ALA A 205 16.80 -1.04 11.23
C ALA A 205 17.70 0.13 11.65
N VAL A 206 17.56 0.56 12.91
CA VAL A 206 18.43 1.59 13.49
C VAL A 206 19.88 1.10 13.39
N PRO A 207 20.78 1.84 12.71
CA PRO A 207 22.18 1.44 12.63
C PRO A 207 22.79 1.34 14.03
N LYS A 208 23.68 0.37 14.26
CA LYS A 208 24.37 0.18 15.55
C LYS A 208 25.15 1.42 16.03
N THR A 209 25.44 2.34 15.13
CA THR A 209 26.20 3.58 15.39
C THR A 209 25.32 4.82 15.53
N HIS A 210 23.99 4.68 15.50
CA HIS A 210 23.04 5.80 15.49
C HIS A 210 23.23 6.74 16.69
N ASP A 211 23.33 6.19 17.90
CA ASP A 211 23.38 7.00 19.12
C ASP A 211 24.67 7.83 19.18
N LYS A 212 25.81 7.22 18.82
CA LYS A 212 27.10 7.93 18.72
C LYS A 212 27.08 9.06 17.68
N ALA A 213 26.39 8.85 16.55
CA ALA A 213 26.26 9.87 15.51
C ALA A 213 25.38 11.05 15.97
N MET A 214 24.30 10.77 16.72
CA MET A 214 23.41 11.80 17.28
C MET A 214 24.12 12.62 18.37
N GLU A 215 24.87 11.98 19.26
CA GLU A 215 25.69 12.66 20.27
C GLU A 215 26.71 13.62 19.61
N THR A 216 27.38 13.18 18.54
CA THR A 216 28.36 14.00 17.83
C THR A 216 27.72 15.22 17.14
N LEU A 217 26.47 15.10 16.69
CA LEU A 217 25.71 16.19 16.08
C LEU A 217 25.19 17.19 17.11
N GLN A 218 24.84 16.75 18.32
CA GLN A 218 24.40 17.62 19.41
C GLN A 218 25.57 18.39 20.04
N ASN A 219 26.77 17.82 20.01
CA ASN A 219 27.99 18.42 20.55
C ASN A 219 28.70 19.38 19.57
N LYS A 220 28.08 19.72 18.44
CA LYS A 220 28.55 20.68 17.44
C LYS A 220 27.62 21.88 17.35
#